data_AF-K5CDI9-F1
#
_entry.id   AF-K5CDI9-F1
#
_cell.length_a   1.000
_cell.length_b   1.000
_cell.length_c   1.000
_cell.angle_alpha   90.00
_cell.angle_beta   90.00
_cell.angle_gamma   90.00
#
_symmetry.space_group_name_H-M   'P 1'
#
loop_
_entity.id
_entity.type
_entity.pdbx_description
1 polymer ?
#
loop_
_entity_poly.entity_id
_entity_poly.type
_entity_poly.pdbx_seq_one_letter_code
_entity_poly.pdbx_strand_id
1 'polypeptide(L)'
;MCLLAIMFMIANTSAQTRVIAHRGFWKTQGSAQNSITSLLKADSIGCYGSEFDVWLTKDNGLVVSHDGIIQGHKVEESTLKELTGLWLANGECVPSLKELLETAKRKTSLKLVLELKVENIKSLDPLL
;
A
#
# COMPACT_ATOMS: atom_id res chain seq x y z
N MET A 1 26.40 36.34 18.46
CA MET A 1 25.95 35.06 19.07
C MET A 1 24.70 34.48 18.39
N CYS A 2 23.66 35.26 18.08
CA CYS A 2 22.47 34.74 17.37
C CYS A 2 22.73 34.27 15.92
N LEU A 3 23.60 34.94 15.15
CA LEU A 3 23.90 34.52 13.77
C LEU A 3 24.57 33.14 13.68
N LEU A 4 25.49 32.83 14.59
CA LEU A 4 26.15 31.52 14.65
C LEU A 4 25.18 30.39 15.04
N ALA A 5 24.22 30.68 15.93
CA ALA A 5 23.18 29.72 16.30
C ALA A 5 22.22 29.41 15.13
N ILE A 6 21.89 30.42 14.31
CA ILE A 6 21.07 30.25 13.10
C ILE A 6 21.81 29.40 12.05
N MET A 7 23.11 29.65 11.82
CA MET A 7 23.91 28.84 10.89
C MET A 7 24.07 27.39 11.36
N PHE A 8 24.17 27.15 12.68
CA PHE A 8 24.22 25.81 13.24
C PHE A 8 22.88 25.05 13.07
N MET A 9 21.74 25.74 13.16
CA MET A 9 20.43 25.13 12.87
C MET A 9 20.24 24.79 11.37
N ILE A 10 20.77 25.62 10.46
CA ILE A 10 20.72 25.36 9.01
C ILE A 10 21.61 24.15 8.64
N ALA A 11 22.76 23.99 9.29
CA ALA A 11 23.70 22.89 9.05
C ALA A 11 23.22 21.51 9.55
N ASN A 12 22.22 21.46 10.45
CA ASN A 12 21.63 20.21 10.96
C ASN A 12 20.49 19.67 10.07
N THR A 13 20.31 20.18 8.84
CA THR A 13 19.39 19.61 7.85
C THR A 13 19.94 18.33 7.21
N SER A 14 20.54 17.45 8.01
CA SER A 14 20.95 16.11 7.61
C SER A 14 19.72 15.21 7.43
N ALA A 15 19.79 14.31 6.45
CA ALA A 15 18.72 13.44 5.95
C ALA A 15 17.60 13.08 6.96
N GLN A 16 16.49 13.83 6.95
CA GLN A 16 15.33 13.51 7.78
C GLN A 16 14.72 12.17 7.36
N THR A 17 14.55 11.26 8.34
CA THR A 17 13.84 10.00 8.15
C THR A 17 12.43 10.27 7.66
N ARG A 18 12.06 9.58 6.59
CA ARG A 18 10.72 9.63 6.01
C ARG A 18 9.92 8.40 6.42
N VAL A 19 8.64 8.59 6.70
CA VAL A 19 7.75 7.52 7.18
C VAL A 19 6.88 7.01 6.04
N ILE A 20 6.91 5.69 5.84
CA ILE A 20 6.00 4.98 4.93
C ILE A 20 4.98 4.24 5.80
N ALA A 21 3.69 4.47 5.55
CA ALA A 21 2.61 3.76 6.22
C ALA A 21 2.47 2.35 5.62
N HIS A 22 2.90 1.33 6.37
CA HIS A 22 2.79 -0.08 5.98
C HIS A 22 1.30 -0.50 5.89
N ARG A 23 0.86 -0.87 4.68
CA ARG A 23 -0.53 -1.17 4.27
C ARG A 23 -1.50 -0.01 4.44
N GLY A 24 -0.97 1.21 4.34
CA GLY A 24 -1.64 2.46 4.72
C GLY A 24 -1.78 2.64 6.23
N PHE A 25 -2.40 3.75 6.66
CA PHE A 25 -2.66 3.98 8.08
C PHE A 25 -3.91 3.20 8.52
N TRP A 26 -3.74 1.90 8.73
CA TRP A 26 -4.84 0.97 9.01
C TRP A 26 -5.11 0.73 10.49
N LYS A 27 -4.12 0.93 11.37
CA LYS A 27 -4.28 0.83 12.83
C LYS A 27 -4.94 2.09 13.42
N THR A 28 -6.13 2.42 12.92
CA THR A 28 -6.92 3.58 13.34
C THR A 28 -8.41 3.32 13.06
N GLN A 29 -9.30 4.01 13.77
CA GLN A 29 -10.74 3.77 13.72
C GLN A 29 -11.29 3.86 12.29
N GLY A 30 -12.11 2.90 11.88
CA GLY A 30 -12.76 2.88 10.57
C GLY A 30 -11.78 2.71 9.40
N SER A 31 -10.64 2.07 9.62
CA SER A 31 -9.65 1.77 8.58
C SER A 31 -9.45 0.25 8.48
N ALA A 32 -8.88 -0.22 7.37
CA ALA A 32 -8.51 -1.62 7.18
C ALA A 32 -7.18 -1.70 6.42
N GLN A 33 -6.43 -2.80 6.58
CA GLN A 33 -5.20 -3.01 5.82
C GLN A 33 -5.49 -2.97 4.32
N ASN A 34 -4.60 -2.35 3.54
CA ASN A 34 -4.70 -2.33 2.07
C ASN A 34 -6.05 -1.78 1.54
N SER A 35 -6.70 -0.92 2.31
CA SER A 35 -7.96 -0.26 1.93
C SER A 35 -7.71 1.10 1.30
N ILE A 36 -8.71 1.64 0.60
CA ILE A 36 -8.66 3.02 0.14
C ILE A 36 -8.63 3.97 1.33
N THR A 37 -9.38 3.69 2.40
CA THR A 37 -9.34 4.52 3.60
C THR A 37 -7.96 4.53 4.26
N SER A 38 -7.23 3.41 4.32
CA SER A 38 -5.89 3.42 4.92
C SER A 38 -4.89 4.25 4.11
N LEU A 39 -4.99 4.24 2.79
CA LEU A 39 -4.22 5.12 1.90
C LEU A 39 -4.54 6.61 2.19
N LEU A 40 -5.81 6.98 2.21
CA LEU A 40 -6.22 8.37 2.45
C LEU A 40 -5.85 8.85 3.86
N LYS A 41 -5.95 7.95 4.86
CA LYS A 41 -5.56 8.28 6.23
C LYS A 41 -4.05 8.45 6.38
N ALA A 42 -3.24 7.69 5.65
CA ALA A 42 -1.79 7.89 5.62
C ALA A 42 -1.43 9.29 5.09
N ASP A 43 -2.10 9.76 4.03
CA ASP A 43 -1.93 11.13 3.52
C ASP A 43 -2.36 12.17 4.56
N SER A 44 -3.51 11.94 5.23
CA SER A 44 -4.06 12.87 6.21
C SER A 44 -3.17 13.16 7.42
N ILE A 45 -2.24 12.24 7.75
CA ILE A 45 -1.29 12.40 8.86
C ILE A 45 0.11 12.82 8.39
N GLY A 46 0.27 13.16 7.10
CA GLY A 46 1.53 13.64 6.54
C GLY A 46 2.60 12.56 6.39
N CYS A 47 2.22 11.29 6.19
CA CYS A 47 3.20 10.28 5.81
C CYS A 47 3.90 10.67 4.51
N TYR A 48 5.16 10.28 4.36
CA TYR A 48 5.88 10.48 3.09
C TYR A 48 5.34 9.56 1.99
N GLY A 49 4.95 8.35 2.37
CA GLY A 49 4.38 7.38 1.46
C GLY A 49 3.48 6.39 2.15
N SER A 50 2.82 5.57 1.34
CA SER A 50 2.04 4.42 1.78
C SER A 50 2.52 3.20 1.01
N GLU A 51 2.77 2.14 1.75
CA GLU A 51 2.99 0.82 1.18
C GLU A 51 1.65 0.08 1.04
N PHE A 52 1.58 -0.80 0.05
CA PHE A 52 0.48 -1.74 -0.15
C PHE A 52 0.96 -2.96 -0.97
N ASP A 53 0.31 -4.09 -0.71
CA ASP A 53 0.61 -5.38 -1.30
C ASP A 53 -0.26 -5.68 -2.53
N VAL A 54 0.31 -6.25 -3.58
CA VAL A 54 -0.39 -6.57 -4.83
C VAL A 54 -0.17 -8.02 -5.24
N TRP A 55 -1.26 -8.67 -5.64
CA TRP A 55 -1.26 -10.02 -6.20
C TRP A 55 -1.80 -10.05 -7.62
N LEU A 56 -1.37 -11.05 -8.39
CA LEU A 56 -1.95 -11.41 -9.69
C LEU A 56 -3.07 -12.45 -9.50
N THR A 57 -4.23 -12.20 -10.11
CA THR A 57 -5.39 -13.11 -10.08
C THR A 57 -5.37 -14.07 -11.27
N LYS A 58 -6.22 -15.11 -11.27
CA LYS A 58 -6.24 -16.14 -12.35
C LYS A 58 -6.53 -15.58 -13.74
N ASP A 59 -7.24 -14.45 -13.79
CA ASP A 59 -7.64 -13.73 -15.00
C ASP A 59 -6.70 -12.54 -15.31
N ASN A 60 -5.48 -12.56 -14.77
CA ASN A 60 -4.43 -11.54 -14.93
C ASN A 60 -4.83 -10.14 -14.41
N GLY A 61 -5.79 -10.07 -13.51
CA GLY A 61 -6.11 -8.85 -12.76
C GLY A 61 -5.14 -8.64 -11.59
N LEU A 62 -5.07 -7.40 -11.11
CA LEU A 62 -4.22 -7.02 -9.98
C LEU A 62 -5.09 -6.57 -8.81
N VAL A 63 -5.02 -7.32 -7.70
CA VAL A 63 -5.80 -7.09 -6.48
C VAL A 63 -4.88 -6.66 -5.34
N VAL A 64 -5.37 -5.79 -4.46
CA VAL A 64 -4.61 -5.31 -3.30
C VAL A 64 -4.97 -6.16 -2.08
N SER A 65 -4.00 -6.91 -1.56
CA SER A 65 -4.16 -7.77 -0.38
C SER A 65 -2.80 -8.20 0.14
N HIS A 66 -2.65 -8.31 1.47
CA HIS A 66 -1.41 -8.85 2.03
C HIS A 66 -1.33 -10.36 1.85
N ASP A 67 -2.39 -11.07 2.24
CA ASP A 67 -2.42 -12.53 2.23
C ASP A 67 -2.85 -13.07 0.86
N GLY A 68 -2.30 -14.22 0.48
CA GLY A 68 -2.70 -14.97 -0.72
C GLY A 68 -4.06 -15.64 -0.61
N ILE A 69 -4.71 -15.55 0.55
CA ILE A 69 -6.06 -16.04 0.82
C ILE A 69 -6.90 -14.89 1.39
N ILE A 70 -7.99 -14.53 0.70
CA ILE A 70 -8.93 -13.49 1.12
C ILE A 70 -10.26 -14.17 1.44
N GLN A 71 -10.62 -14.25 2.72
CA GLN A 71 -11.91 -14.81 3.17
C GLN A 71 -12.22 -16.20 2.60
N GLY A 72 -11.20 -17.06 2.50
CA GLY A 72 -11.30 -18.42 1.95
C GLY A 72 -11.04 -18.52 0.45
N HIS A 73 -10.91 -17.40 -0.26
CA HIS A 73 -10.56 -17.37 -1.68
C HIS A 73 -9.05 -17.26 -1.86
N LYS A 74 -8.43 -18.27 -2.45
CA LYS A 74 -7.03 -18.16 -2.88
C LYS A 74 -6.93 -17.23 -4.08
N VAL A 75 -6.06 -16.22 -3.99
CA VAL A 75 -6.00 -15.11 -4.94
C VAL A 75 -5.66 -15.58 -6.35
N GLU A 76 -4.67 -16.46 -6.49
CA GLU A 76 -4.21 -17.01 -7.77
C GLU A 76 -5.25 -17.92 -8.45
N GLU A 77 -6.26 -18.38 -7.71
CA GLU A 77 -7.33 -19.27 -8.20
C GLU A 77 -8.68 -18.54 -8.36
N SER A 78 -8.71 -17.25 -8.05
CA SER A 78 -9.90 -16.39 -8.08
C SER A 78 -9.76 -15.34 -9.17
N THR A 79 -10.88 -14.87 -9.71
CA THR A 79 -10.92 -13.72 -10.64
C THR A 79 -10.82 -12.41 -9.86
N LEU A 80 -10.39 -11.34 -10.52
CA LEU A 80 -10.41 -10.00 -9.93
C LEU A 80 -11.81 -9.62 -9.47
N LYS A 81 -12.84 -9.88 -10.29
CA LYS A 81 -14.23 -9.56 -9.96
C LYS A 81 -14.73 -10.26 -8.69
N GLU A 82 -14.40 -11.54 -8.52
CA GLU A 82 -14.75 -12.30 -7.31
C GLU A 82 -14.12 -11.66 -6.07
N LEU A 83 -12.82 -11.36 -6.14
CA LEU A 83 -12.07 -10.82 -4.99
C LEU A 83 -12.49 -9.39 -4.64
N THR A 84 -12.68 -8.51 -5.64
CA THR A 84 -13.13 -7.12 -5.41
C THR A 84 -14.61 -7.04 -5.01
N GLY A 85 -15.33 -8.17 -4.98
CA GLY A 85 -16.67 -8.26 -4.39
C GLY A 85 -16.68 -8.58 -2.89
N LEU A 86 -15.53 -8.92 -2.32
CA LEU A 86 -15.39 -9.25 -0.90
C LEU A 86 -15.26 -7.98 -0.05
N TRP A 87 -15.81 -8.02 1.17
CA TRP A 87 -15.83 -6.87 2.08
C TRP A 87 -14.68 -6.91 3.08
N LEU A 88 -13.97 -5.79 3.25
CA LEU A 88 -13.01 -5.57 4.31
C LEU A 88 -13.71 -5.24 5.63
N ALA A 89 -12.98 -5.34 6.74
CA ALA A 89 -13.50 -5.09 8.08
C ALA A 89 -14.04 -3.66 8.29
N ASN A 90 -13.62 -2.69 7.48
CA ASN A 90 -14.10 -1.31 7.53
C ASN A 90 -15.31 -1.04 6.61
N GLY A 91 -15.85 -2.06 5.96
CA GLY A 91 -17.00 -1.94 5.06
C GLY A 91 -16.67 -1.46 3.65
N GLU A 92 -15.39 -1.38 3.27
CA GLU A 92 -15.00 -1.25 1.86
C GLU A 92 -14.99 -2.61 1.16
N CYS A 93 -15.05 -2.62 -0.16
CA CYS A 93 -14.64 -3.80 -0.92
C CYS A 93 -13.11 -3.90 -0.97
N VAL A 94 -12.58 -5.11 -1.18
CA VAL A 94 -11.16 -5.32 -1.51
C VAL A 94 -10.81 -4.50 -2.76
N PRO A 95 -9.80 -3.61 -2.72
CA PRO A 95 -9.48 -2.78 -3.87
C PRO A 95 -8.80 -3.55 -4.99
N SER A 96 -9.07 -3.14 -6.23
CA SER A 96 -8.16 -3.42 -7.35
C SER A 96 -6.96 -2.47 -7.30
N LEU A 97 -5.82 -2.86 -7.86
CA LEU A 97 -4.68 -1.95 -8.00
C LEU A 97 -5.07 -0.68 -8.77
N LYS A 98 -5.88 -0.82 -9.82
CA LYS A 98 -6.36 0.31 -10.62
C LYS A 98 -7.11 1.32 -9.76
N GLU A 99 -8.02 0.87 -8.90
CA GLU A 99 -8.78 1.73 -8.00
C GLU A 99 -7.88 2.46 -7.00
N LEU A 100 -6.92 1.75 -6.41
CA LEU A 100 -5.96 2.32 -5.47
C LEU A 100 -5.10 3.39 -6.14
N LEU A 101 -4.52 3.12 -7.32
CA LEU A 101 -3.68 4.06 -8.06
C LEU A 101 -4.47 5.30 -8.52
N GLU A 102 -5.68 5.10 -9.02
CA GLU A 102 -6.55 6.20 -9.43
C GLU A 102 -6.97 7.08 -8.24
N THR A 103 -7.20 6.48 -7.07
CA THR A 103 -7.49 7.22 -5.85
C THR A 103 -6.26 7.98 -5.36
N ALA A 104 -5.10 7.33 -5.31
CA ALA A 104 -3.83 7.96 -4.93
C ALA A 104 -3.53 9.18 -5.80
N LYS A 105 -3.64 9.03 -7.13
CA LYS A 105 -3.40 10.09 -8.11
C LYS A 105 -4.31 11.31 -7.92
N ARG A 106 -5.57 11.09 -7.54
CA ARG A 106 -6.57 12.16 -7.40
C ARG A 106 -6.59 12.81 -6.02
N LYS A 107 -6.27 12.06 -4.97
CA LYS A 107 -6.61 12.44 -3.59
C LYS A 107 -5.42 12.55 -2.64
N THR A 108 -4.22 12.18 -3.06
CA THR A 108 -3.06 12.13 -2.15
C THR A 108 -1.81 12.71 -2.81
N SER A 109 -0.83 13.08 -1.99
CA SER A 109 0.53 13.46 -2.41
C SER A 109 1.57 12.38 -2.10
N LEU A 110 1.13 11.25 -1.56
CA LEU A 110 1.96 10.14 -1.09
C LEU A 110 2.87 9.56 -2.18
N LYS A 111 4.07 9.15 -1.79
CA LYS A 111 4.82 8.15 -2.55
C LYS A 111 4.18 6.77 -2.37
N LEU A 112 3.99 6.08 -3.49
CA LEU A 112 3.42 4.75 -3.51
C LEU A 112 4.55 3.73 -3.47
N VAL A 113 4.49 2.82 -2.51
CA VAL A 113 5.43 1.72 -2.35
C VAL A 113 4.66 0.44 -2.61
N LEU A 114 4.80 -0.10 -3.82
CA LEU A 114 4.08 -1.30 -4.24
C LEU A 114 4.93 -2.52 -3.93
N GLU A 115 4.45 -3.41 -3.07
CA GLU A 115 5.02 -4.73 -2.86
C GLU A 115 4.31 -5.73 -3.80
N LEU A 116 5.05 -6.31 -4.75
CA LEU A 116 4.51 -7.38 -5.59
C LEU A 116 4.67 -8.70 -4.85
N LYS A 117 3.54 -9.33 -4.53
CA LYS A 117 3.51 -10.64 -3.90
C LYS A 117 3.68 -11.74 -4.94
N VAL A 118 4.50 -12.72 -4.58
CA VAL A 118 4.74 -13.91 -5.39
C VAL A 118 4.69 -15.11 -4.45
N GLU A 119 3.79 -16.04 -4.73
CA GLU A 119 3.77 -17.33 -4.05
C GLU A 119 4.09 -18.41 -5.09
N ASN A 120 5.04 -19.29 -4.79
CA ASN A 120 5.59 -20.28 -5.74
C ASN A 120 6.16 -19.70 -7.05
N ILE A 121 7.30 -19.02 -6.94
CA ILE A 121 8.35 -19.35 -7.92
C ILE A 121 8.71 -20.82 -7.63
N LYS A 122 8.05 -21.77 -8.30
CA LYS A 122 8.71 -23.06 -8.57
C LYS A 122 10.00 -22.64 -9.24
N SER A 123 11.11 -22.78 -8.51
CA SER A 123 12.48 -22.45 -8.92
C SER A 123 12.55 -22.07 -10.39
N LEU A 124 12.72 -20.77 -10.68
CA LEU A 124 13.24 -20.37 -11.99
C LEU A 124 14.36 -21.34 -12.29
N ASP A 125 14.19 -22.14 -13.34
CA ASP A 125 15.24 -23.02 -13.82
C ASP A 125 16.48 -22.11 -13.98
N PRO A 126 17.60 -22.37 -13.28
CA PRO A 126 18.73 -21.43 -13.20
C PRO A 126 19.50 -21.24 -14.53
N LEU A 127 18.84 -21.48 -15.67
CA LEU A 127 19.36 -21.43 -17.03
C LEU A 127 18.63 -20.42 -17.93
N LEU A 128 17.97 -19.41 -17.35
CA LEU A 128 17.72 -18.12 -18.02
C LEU A 128 18.63 -17.04 -17.42
#